data_AF-A0A533Y9R1-F1
#
_entry.id   AF-A0A533Y9R1-F1
#
_cell.length_a   1.000
_cell.length_b   1.000
_cell.length_c   1.000
_cell.angle_alpha   90.00
_cell.angle_beta   90.00
_cell.angle_gamma   90.00
#
_symmetry.space_group_name_H-M   'P 1'
#
loop_
_entity.id
_entity.type
_entity.pdbx_description
1 polymer ?
#
loop_
_entity_poly.entity_id
_entity_poly.type
_entity_poly.pdbx_seq_one_letter_code
_entity_poly.pdbx_strand_id
1 'polypeptide(L)'
;MDGSGGRPMKMQLTFTLVVTFALLVPSLSRATSLSSRGPIPDESANPPPKAATMTKREVVKKYVAGCRKKPAKETNCDDLRKNVVEISKEALHTLGSSAKRAYMPTILKIFKSDEPVLRIAAADAIGMIGPQDSDADLLVPIANDPVPDVRRAVAQMISHGKGSAITLLGQRTVSMRTGLTPEKPADPGKYSMPVAPESTYLFYASDAASGRLSYVTKGMDGTMAFFKAKAKKGPFKLEEFQEKYRYQLQDEGQARDQAQEEKAKQLDNAKPDPTNMKAFMEYMEKVQFVQAGQTTMMLLDSYQPNLFGAPTVYILEERQIGQRSYPTRYAVVYQDQALKRPGYRLSWMTLPDGAIKTAQAASMVDEKQEEALKKQDEALKKRGEALEDMVKKKGEQDKKKFKKGQSDLEKELGF
;
A
#
# COMPACT_ATOMS: atom_id res chain seq x y z
N MET A 1 -31.37 38.71 -28.38
CA MET A 1 -30.02 39.30 -28.34
C MET A 1 -29.38 38.89 -27.03
N ASP A 2 -28.18 38.33 -27.15
CA ASP A 2 -27.16 38.00 -26.16
C ASP A 2 -27.54 37.10 -24.97
N GLY A 3 -27.41 35.79 -25.20
CA GLY A 3 -27.21 34.78 -24.17
C GLY A 3 -25.95 33.97 -24.48
N SER A 4 -24.82 34.33 -23.84
CA SER A 4 -23.61 33.51 -23.86
C SER A 4 -23.68 32.50 -22.69
N GLY A 5 -23.99 31.25 -23.04
CA GLY A 5 -24.01 30.13 -22.11
C GLY A 5 -22.60 29.73 -21.68
N GLY A 6 -22.29 29.91 -20.39
CA GLY A 6 -21.13 29.29 -19.75
C GLY A 6 -21.43 27.84 -19.39
N ARG A 7 -20.75 26.89 -20.06
CA ARG A 7 -20.66 25.49 -19.62
C ARG A 7 -19.76 25.39 -18.38
N PRO A 8 -20.04 24.51 -17.41
CA PRO A 8 -19.11 24.22 -16.33
C PRO A 8 -17.93 23.38 -16.86
N MET A 9 -16.72 23.92 -16.75
CA MET A 9 -15.46 23.23 -17.02
C MET A 9 -15.28 22.10 -16.00
N LYS A 10 -15.27 20.85 -16.48
CA LYS A 10 -14.72 19.71 -15.74
C LYS A 10 -13.20 19.89 -15.66
N MET A 11 -12.69 20.20 -14.48
CA MET A 11 -11.26 20.25 -14.22
C MET A 11 -10.77 18.81 -13.96
N GLN A 12 -10.35 18.12 -15.02
CA GLN A 12 -9.55 16.89 -14.90
C GLN A 12 -8.12 17.30 -14.54
N LEU A 13 -7.71 17.03 -13.30
CA LEU A 13 -6.34 17.21 -12.85
C LEU A 13 -5.55 15.93 -13.15
N THR A 14 -4.94 15.84 -14.32
CA THR A 14 -3.95 14.81 -14.65
C THR A 14 -2.59 15.25 -14.13
N PHE A 15 -2.13 14.65 -13.03
CA PHE A 15 -0.75 14.79 -12.57
C PHE A 15 0.13 13.75 -13.28
N THR A 16 0.88 14.18 -14.29
CA THR A 16 1.92 13.38 -14.93
C THR A 16 3.25 13.69 -14.26
N LEU A 17 3.75 12.77 -13.43
CA LEU A 17 5.08 12.89 -12.83
C LEU A 17 6.13 12.32 -13.80
N VAL A 18 6.91 13.20 -14.44
CA VAL A 18 8.08 12.83 -15.24
C VAL A 18 9.30 12.84 -14.31
N VAL A 19 9.89 11.68 -14.05
CA VAL A 19 11.15 11.55 -13.32
C VAL A 19 12.27 11.31 -14.32
N THR A 20 13.09 12.33 -14.58
CA THR A 20 14.33 12.23 -15.37
C THR A 20 15.49 11.79 -14.48
N PHE A 21 16.04 10.60 -14.76
CA PHE A 21 17.31 10.13 -14.19
C PHE A 21 18.48 10.65 -15.03
N ALA A 22 19.34 11.48 -14.44
CA ALA A 22 20.63 11.86 -15.02
C ALA A 22 21.71 10.85 -14.60
N LEU A 23 22.24 10.11 -15.57
CA LEU A 23 23.39 9.21 -15.42
C LEU A 23 24.69 10.03 -15.49
N LEU A 24 25.46 10.05 -14.40
CA LEU A 24 26.87 10.46 -14.45
C LEU A 24 27.75 9.21 -14.50
N VAL A 25 28.46 9.03 -15.61
CA VAL A 25 29.52 8.03 -15.80
C VAL A 25 30.87 8.76 -15.72
N PRO A 26 31.80 8.39 -14.84
CA PRO A 26 33.18 8.83 -14.98
C PRO A 26 33.92 7.94 -15.96
N SER A 27 34.37 8.55 -17.05
CA SER A 27 35.31 8.02 -18.03
C SER A 27 36.73 8.06 -17.46
N LEU A 28 37.42 6.92 -17.43
CA LEU A 28 38.86 6.85 -17.25
C LEU A 28 39.45 6.01 -18.37
N SER A 29 40.18 6.67 -19.26
CA SER A 29 41.11 6.05 -20.18
C SER A 29 42.27 7.00 -20.40
N ARG A 30 43.47 6.60 -19.94
CA ARG A 30 44.69 6.75 -20.73
C ARG A 30 45.81 5.86 -20.18
N ALA A 31 46.20 4.89 -20.99
CA ALA A 31 47.47 4.18 -20.90
C ALA A 31 48.48 4.84 -21.86
N THR A 32 49.75 4.92 -21.42
CA THR A 32 51.03 4.99 -22.18
C THR A 32 52.11 5.30 -21.11
N SER A 33 53.32 4.73 -21.03
CA SER A 33 54.15 3.95 -21.95
C SER A 33 55.31 3.28 -21.19
N LEU A 34 55.91 2.28 -21.84
CA LEU A 34 57.04 1.43 -21.46
C LEU A 34 58.42 2.12 -21.33
N SER A 35 59.35 1.34 -20.71
CA SER A 35 60.83 1.25 -20.91
C SER A 35 61.64 1.94 -19.79
N SER A 36 62.66 1.36 -19.13
CA SER A 36 63.55 0.20 -19.38
C SER A 36 64.39 -0.12 -18.12
N ARG A 37 65.10 -1.27 -18.17
CA ARG A 37 66.30 -1.72 -17.43
C ARG A 37 66.10 -2.65 -16.22
N GLY A 38 66.38 -3.94 -16.44
CA GLY A 38 67.09 -4.78 -15.46
C GLY A 38 68.62 -4.70 -15.70
N PRO A 39 69.46 -5.59 -15.12
CA PRO A 39 69.16 -6.68 -14.17
C PRO A 39 70.06 -6.67 -12.91
N ILE A 40 69.65 -7.35 -11.83
CA ILE A 40 70.55 -7.94 -10.83
C ILE A 40 69.95 -9.30 -10.43
N PRO A 41 70.67 -10.42 -10.54
CA PRO A 41 70.19 -11.72 -10.06
C PRO A 41 70.49 -11.83 -8.57
N ASP A 42 69.45 -12.03 -7.76
CA ASP A 42 69.62 -12.48 -6.37
C ASP A 42 69.04 -13.88 -6.22
N GLU A 43 69.96 -14.82 -6.11
CA GLU A 43 69.75 -16.24 -5.88
C GLU A 43 69.64 -16.45 -4.36
N SER A 44 68.46 -16.22 -3.78
CA SER A 44 68.02 -16.87 -2.52
C SER A 44 66.65 -16.40 -2.07
N ALA A 45 65.59 -16.95 -2.66
CA ALA A 45 64.30 -16.96 -1.98
C ALA A 45 63.53 -18.21 -2.42
N ASN A 46 63.57 -19.25 -1.58
CA ASN A 46 62.47 -20.21 -1.56
C ASN A 46 61.17 -19.40 -1.41
N PRO A 47 60.19 -19.51 -2.31
CA PRO A 47 58.91 -18.87 -2.08
C PRO A 47 58.33 -19.43 -0.77
N PRO A 48 57.83 -18.59 0.15
CA PRO A 48 57.14 -19.11 1.32
C PRO A 48 55.99 -20.00 0.84
N PRO A 49 55.69 -21.11 1.55
CA PRO A 49 54.62 -22.00 1.14
C PRO A 49 53.34 -21.17 1.03
N LYS A 50 52.78 -21.07 -0.18
CA LYS A 50 51.44 -20.49 -0.37
C LYS A 50 50.53 -21.24 0.58
N ALA A 51 50.06 -20.59 1.64
CA ALA A 51 49.01 -21.14 2.48
C ALA A 51 47.88 -21.57 1.55
N ALA A 52 47.61 -22.88 1.46
CA ALA A 52 46.69 -23.44 0.49
C ALA A 52 45.31 -22.82 0.71
N THR A 53 44.93 -21.87 -0.14
CA THR A 53 43.63 -21.24 -0.09
C THR A 53 42.62 -22.31 -0.50
N MET A 54 41.72 -22.69 0.42
CA MET A 54 40.72 -23.72 0.13
C MET A 54 39.88 -23.36 -1.09
N THR A 55 39.58 -24.33 -1.95
CA THR A 55 38.68 -24.14 -3.08
C THR A 55 37.23 -23.93 -2.60
N LYS A 56 36.41 -23.24 -3.42
CA LYS A 56 34.97 -23.02 -3.10
C LYS A 56 34.25 -24.33 -2.78
N ARG A 57 34.56 -25.40 -3.51
CA ARG A 57 33.97 -26.75 -3.30
C ARG A 57 34.34 -27.34 -1.94
N GLU A 58 35.59 -27.16 -1.51
CA GLU A 58 36.05 -27.65 -0.20
C GLU A 58 35.43 -26.87 0.95
N VAL A 59 35.28 -25.54 0.81
CA VAL A 59 34.59 -24.69 1.79
C VAL A 59 33.15 -25.16 1.99
N VAL A 60 32.40 -25.32 0.90
CA VAL A 60 31.01 -25.81 0.94
C VAL A 60 30.95 -27.22 1.55
N LYS A 61 31.85 -28.13 1.17
CA LYS A 61 31.90 -29.48 1.72
C LYS A 61 32.13 -29.48 3.22
N LYS A 62 33.11 -28.71 3.72
CA LYS A 62 33.37 -28.59 5.17
C LYS A 62 32.17 -28.00 5.91
N TYR A 63 31.53 -26.97 5.35
CA TYR A 63 30.34 -26.37 5.95
C TYR A 63 29.16 -27.36 6.02
N VAL A 64 28.86 -28.07 4.93
CA VAL A 64 27.74 -29.02 4.87
C VAL A 64 27.96 -30.20 5.82
N ALA A 65 29.19 -30.71 5.91
CA ALA A 65 29.53 -31.84 6.77
C ALA A 65 29.58 -31.44 8.26
N GLY A 66 30.09 -30.24 8.56
CA GLY A 66 30.44 -29.86 9.93
C GLY A 66 29.55 -28.81 10.58
N CYS A 67 28.97 -27.87 9.82
CA CYS A 67 28.44 -26.60 10.37
C CYS A 67 26.97 -26.30 10.01
N ARG A 68 26.40 -26.95 8.98
CA ARG A 68 25.05 -26.63 8.47
C ARG A 68 23.95 -26.65 9.54
N LYS A 69 24.00 -27.60 10.48
CA LYS A 69 23.00 -27.75 11.55
C LYS A 69 23.43 -27.10 12.87
N LYS A 70 24.61 -26.50 12.92
CA LYS A 70 25.20 -25.93 14.14
C LYS A 70 24.88 -24.44 14.25
N PRO A 71 24.68 -23.91 15.47
CA PRO A 71 24.41 -22.48 15.66
C PRO A 71 25.60 -21.63 15.19
N ALA A 72 25.36 -20.34 14.92
CA ALA A 72 26.38 -19.41 14.44
C ALA A 72 27.60 -19.38 15.36
N LYS A 73 27.39 -19.20 16.67
CA LYS A 73 28.42 -18.93 17.69
C LYS A 73 29.39 -20.09 17.99
N GLU A 74 29.39 -21.18 17.23
CA GLU A 74 30.35 -22.28 17.40
C GLU A 74 31.64 -21.96 16.63
N THR A 75 32.78 -22.02 17.33
CA THR A 75 34.10 -21.67 16.79
C THR A 75 34.38 -22.45 15.49
N ASN A 76 34.92 -21.74 14.48
CA ASN A 76 35.18 -22.19 13.09
C ASN A 76 33.97 -22.29 12.14
N CYS A 77 32.72 -22.25 12.61
CA CYS A 77 31.55 -22.30 11.72
C CYS A 77 31.10 -20.93 11.21
N ASP A 78 31.41 -19.85 11.91
CA ASP A 78 31.06 -18.48 11.49
C ASP A 78 31.73 -18.08 10.17
N ASP A 79 33.04 -18.25 10.07
CA ASP A 79 33.77 -17.89 8.84
C ASP A 79 33.41 -18.81 7.67
N LEU A 80 33.22 -20.11 7.94
CA LEU A 80 32.72 -21.05 6.92
C LEU A 80 31.33 -20.66 6.44
N ARG A 81 30.43 -20.23 7.34
CA ARG A 81 29.08 -19.77 6.98
C ARG A 81 29.14 -18.51 6.12
N LYS A 82 29.92 -17.50 6.50
CA LYS A 82 30.13 -16.27 5.70
C LYS A 82 30.65 -16.62 4.30
N ASN A 83 31.66 -17.48 4.21
CA ASN A 83 32.22 -17.89 2.93
C ASN A 83 31.20 -18.66 2.07
N VAL A 84 30.39 -19.56 2.66
CA VAL A 84 29.33 -20.26 1.92
C VAL A 84 28.24 -19.31 1.46
N VAL A 85 27.89 -18.29 2.26
CA VAL A 85 26.94 -17.25 1.85
C VAL A 85 27.48 -16.50 0.62
N GLU A 86 28.74 -16.06 0.64
CA GLU A 86 29.34 -15.37 -0.52
C GLU A 86 29.43 -16.25 -1.76
N ILE A 87 29.89 -17.51 -1.62
CA ILE A 87 29.91 -18.49 -2.72
C ILE A 87 28.49 -18.70 -3.29
N SER A 88 27.48 -18.76 -2.43
CA SER A 88 26.09 -18.97 -2.84
C SER A 88 25.53 -17.75 -3.57
N LYS A 89 25.86 -16.53 -3.13
CA LYS A 89 25.48 -15.28 -3.82
C LYS A 89 26.06 -15.23 -5.23
N GLU A 90 27.34 -15.54 -5.39
CA GLU A 90 27.99 -15.60 -6.71
C GLU A 90 27.35 -16.66 -7.62
N ALA A 91 27.02 -17.83 -7.06
CA ALA A 91 26.34 -18.89 -7.80
C ALA A 91 24.93 -18.45 -8.24
N LEU A 92 24.15 -17.83 -7.34
CA LEU A 92 22.82 -17.30 -7.66
C LEU A 92 22.87 -16.23 -8.74
N HIS A 93 23.84 -15.31 -8.64
CA HIS A 93 24.07 -14.30 -9.68
C HIS A 93 24.37 -14.96 -11.04
N THR A 94 25.25 -15.97 -11.05
CA THR A 94 25.59 -16.74 -12.26
C THR A 94 24.39 -17.47 -12.86
N LEU A 95 23.54 -18.07 -12.01
CA LEU A 95 22.33 -18.76 -12.46
C LEU A 95 21.31 -17.76 -13.03
N GLY A 96 21.11 -16.62 -12.36
CA GLY A 96 20.20 -15.58 -12.81
C GLY A 96 20.64 -14.93 -14.12
N SER A 97 21.92 -14.55 -14.24
CA SER A 97 22.48 -13.93 -15.44
C SER A 97 22.48 -14.83 -16.68
N SER A 98 22.39 -16.16 -16.47
CA SER A 98 22.18 -17.10 -17.58
C SER A 98 20.80 -16.98 -18.24
N ALA A 99 19.84 -16.32 -17.58
CA ALA A 99 18.43 -16.19 -17.99
C ALA A 99 17.71 -17.53 -18.28
N LYS A 100 18.25 -18.66 -17.82
CA LYS A 100 17.67 -19.99 -18.06
C LYS A 100 16.56 -20.28 -17.06
N ARG A 101 15.30 -20.32 -17.53
CA ARG A 101 14.11 -20.67 -16.71
C ARG A 101 14.22 -22.03 -16.01
N ALA A 102 15.01 -22.97 -16.54
CA ALA A 102 15.26 -24.27 -15.91
C ALA A 102 15.83 -24.16 -14.47
N TYR A 103 16.43 -23.02 -14.10
CA TYR A 103 16.94 -22.79 -12.75
C TYR A 103 15.91 -22.25 -11.76
N MET A 104 14.72 -21.82 -12.21
CA MET A 104 13.67 -21.27 -11.34
C MET A 104 13.34 -22.17 -10.14
N PRO A 105 13.07 -23.49 -10.31
CA PRO A 105 12.74 -24.36 -9.18
C PRO A 105 13.90 -24.52 -8.18
N THR A 106 15.14 -24.42 -8.64
CA THR A 106 16.33 -24.51 -7.79
C THR A 106 16.51 -23.23 -6.98
N ILE A 107 16.35 -22.07 -7.61
CA ILE A 107 16.47 -20.76 -6.95
C ILE A 107 15.34 -20.56 -5.93
N LEU A 108 14.11 -20.96 -6.26
CA LEU A 108 12.96 -20.88 -5.34
C LEU A 108 13.18 -21.62 -4.01
N LYS A 109 13.98 -22.70 -3.99
CA LYS A 109 14.30 -23.43 -2.75
C LYS A 109 15.14 -22.60 -1.78
N ILE A 110 15.87 -21.59 -2.25
CA ILE A 110 16.74 -20.74 -1.42
C ILE A 110 15.93 -19.83 -0.50
N PHE A 111 14.67 -19.53 -0.82
CA PHE A 111 13.77 -18.80 0.08
C PHE A 111 13.47 -19.53 1.40
N LYS A 112 13.89 -20.80 1.54
CA LYS A 112 13.85 -21.55 2.81
C LYS A 112 15.11 -21.37 3.66
N SER A 113 16.09 -20.60 3.19
CA SER A 113 17.31 -20.30 3.93
C SER A 113 17.01 -19.38 5.11
N ASP A 114 17.63 -19.63 6.26
CA ASP A 114 17.55 -18.73 7.42
C ASP A 114 18.28 -17.40 7.16
N GLU A 115 19.27 -17.40 6.24
CA GLU A 115 20.07 -16.23 5.87
C GLU A 115 19.27 -15.27 4.95
N PRO A 116 18.86 -14.07 5.42
CA PRO A 116 18.06 -13.15 4.62
C PRO A 116 18.79 -12.68 3.36
N VAL A 117 20.12 -12.54 3.44
CA VAL A 117 20.98 -12.14 2.32
C VAL A 117 20.90 -13.13 1.16
N LEU A 118 20.76 -14.43 1.44
CA LEU A 118 20.58 -15.45 0.39
C LEU A 118 19.19 -15.39 -0.24
N ARG A 119 18.15 -15.05 0.54
CA ARG A 119 16.79 -14.84 0.01
C ARG A 119 16.72 -13.60 -0.89
N ILE A 120 17.44 -12.53 -0.54
CA ILE A 120 17.63 -11.35 -1.40
C ILE A 120 18.32 -11.73 -2.70
N ALA A 121 19.48 -12.40 -2.64
CA ALA A 121 20.20 -12.84 -3.83
C ALA A 121 19.39 -13.80 -4.72
N ALA A 122 18.52 -14.61 -4.12
CA ALA A 122 17.60 -15.47 -4.85
C ALA A 122 16.51 -14.67 -5.58
N ALA A 123 15.96 -13.63 -4.94
CA ALA A 123 15.03 -12.70 -5.58
C ALA A 123 15.70 -11.99 -6.78
N ASP A 124 16.91 -11.46 -6.59
CA ASP A 124 17.68 -10.82 -7.67
C ASP A 124 17.90 -11.78 -8.85
N ALA A 125 18.28 -13.03 -8.56
CA ALA A 125 18.48 -14.06 -9.58
C ALA A 125 17.20 -14.40 -10.36
N ILE A 126 16.06 -14.51 -9.69
CA ILE A 126 14.76 -14.69 -10.36
C ILE A 126 14.40 -13.44 -11.18
N GLY A 127 14.68 -12.25 -10.66
CA GLY A 127 14.45 -10.98 -11.37
C GLY A 127 15.22 -10.91 -12.69
N MET A 128 16.48 -11.35 -12.70
CA MET A 128 17.29 -11.48 -13.92
C MET A 128 16.72 -12.49 -14.93
N ILE A 129 16.13 -13.60 -14.46
CA ILE A 129 15.46 -14.59 -15.34
C ILE A 129 14.15 -14.01 -15.91
N GLY A 130 13.46 -13.18 -15.14
CA GLY A 130 12.17 -12.60 -15.50
C GLY A 130 11.00 -13.53 -15.13
N PRO A 131 10.30 -13.29 -14.01
CA PRO A 131 9.12 -14.08 -13.64
C PRO A 131 7.97 -13.88 -14.64
N GLN A 132 7.13 -14.91 -14.78
CA GLN A 132 5.98 -14.94 -15.69
C GLN A 132 4.69 -15.25 -14.93
N ASP A 133 3.53 -15.06 -15.56
CA ASP A 133 2.21 -15.32 -14.93
C ASP A 133 2.06 -16.72 -14.33
N SER A 134 2.70 -17.74 -14.92
CA SER A 134 2.74 -19.10 -14.37
C SER A 134 3.42 -19.20 -13.00
N ASP A 135 4.27 -18.23 -12.68
CA ASP A 135 5.09 -18.21 -11.47
C ASP A 135 4.36 -17.49 -10.31
N ALA A 136 3.31 -16.72 -10.59
CA ALA A 136 2.66 -15.82 -9.63
C ALA A 136 2.28 -16.52 -8.30
N ASP A 137 1.65 -17.69 -8.37
CA ASP A 137 1.20 -18.43 -7.17
C ASP A 137 2.39 -18.90 -6.31
N LEU A 138 3.55 -19.17 -6.93
CA LEU A 138 4.79 -19.53 -6.22
C LEU A 138 5.46 -18.31 -5.57
N LEU A 139 5.23 -17.11 -6.11
CA LEU A 139 5.82 -15.86 -5.62
C LEU A 139 5.01 -15.22 -4.47
N VAL A 140 3.71 -15.50 -4.38
CA VAL A 140 2.83 -15.03 -3.29
C VAL A 140 3.42 -15.26 -1.89
N PRO A 141 3.83 -16.48 -1.49
CA PRO A 141 4.32 -16.72 -0.13
C PRO A 141 5.63 -15.98 0.17
N ILE A 142 6.53 -15.82 -0.80
CA ILE A 142 7.82 -15.15 -0.59
C ILE A 142 7.70 -13.62 -0.59
N ALA A 143 6.66 -13.05 -1.22
CA ALA A 143 6.36 -11.62 -1.12
C ALA A 143 5.97 -11.20 0.30
N ASN A 144 5.59 -12.16 1.14
CA ASN A 144 5.24 -11.97 2.53
C ASN A 144 6.36 -12.37 3.52
N ASP A 145 7.63 -12.28 3.10
CA ASP A 145 8.78 -12.57 3.97
C ASP A 145 8.76 -11.67 5.23
N PRO A 146 9.10 -12.18 6.42
CA PRO A 146 9.17 -11.37 7.63
C PRO A 146 10.29 -10.32 7.59
N VAL A 147 11.29 -10.45 6.73
CA VAL A 147 12.40 -9.49 6.61
C VAL A 147 12.07 -8.40 5.59
N PRO A 148 12.02 -7.11 5.98
CA PRO A 148 11.68 -6.00 5.09
C PRO A 148 12.53 -5.92 3.81
N ASP A 149 13.85 -6.07 3.92
CA ASP A 149 14.75 -6.02 2.75
C ASP A 149 14.51 -7.19 1.78
N VAL A 150 14.13 -8.37 2.28
CA VAL A 150 13.74 -9.50 1.42
C VAL A 150 12.46 -9.17 0.67
N ARG A 151 11.44 -8.61 1.34
CA ARG A 151 10.20 -8.18 0.67
C ARG A 151 10.46 -7.14 -0.41
N ARG A 152 11.37 -6.18 -0.18
CA ARG A 152 11.76 -5.19 -1.18
C ARG A 152 12.42 -5.83 -2.39
N ALA A 153 13.37 -6.75 -2.17
CA ALA A 153 14.01 -7.50 -3.25
C ALA A 153 13.00 -8.34 -4.04
N VAL A 154 12.05 -8.98 -3.36
CA VAL A 154 10.95 -9.73 -4.00
C VAL A 154 10.02 -8.81 -4.80
N ALA A 155 9.67 -7.62 -4.28
CA ALA A 155 8.86 -6.65 -5.02
C ALA A 155 9.58 -6.16 -6.29
N GLN A 156 10.90 -5.93 -6.22
CA GLN A 156 11.74 -5.60 -7.38
C GLN A 156 11.79 -6.78 -8.38
N MET A 157 12.05 -8.00 -7.90
CA MET A 157 11.99 -9.21 -8.72
C MET A 157 10.65 -9.33 -9.49
N ILE A 158 9.52 -9.08 -8.82
CA ILE A 158 8.19 -9.12 -9.44
C ILE A 158 8.04 -8.03 -10.52
N SER A 159 8.60 -6.82 -10.31
CA SER A 159 8.52 -5.74 -11.30
C SER A 159 9.34 -6.00 -12.58
N HIS A 160 10.34 -6.88 -12.52
CA HIS A 160 11.07 -7.36 -13.70
C HIS A 160 10.31 -8.41 -14.52
N GLY A 161 9.20 -8.94 -13.99
CA GLY A 161 8.43 -9.97 -14.67
C GLY A 161 7.43 -9.42 -15.70
N LYS A 162 6.79 -10.36 -16.41
CA LYS A 162 5.83 -10.05 -17.48
C LYS A 162 4.54 -10.83 -17.29
N GLY A 163 3.44 -10.17 -17.64
CA GLY A 163 2.10 -10.75 -17.60
C GLY A 163 1.21 -10.06 -16.57
N SER A 164 -0.09 -10.26 -16.75
CA SER A 164 -1.12 -9.57 -15.99
C SER A 164 -1.13 -9.97 -14.51
N ALA A 165 -0.93 -11.24 -14.21
CA ALA A 165 -0.93 -11.75 -12.83
C ALA A 165 0.32 -11.26 -12.08
N ILE A 166 1.48 -11.23 -12.73
CA ILE A 166 2.71 -10.68 -12.15
C ILE A 166 2.60 -9.17 -11.91
N THR A 167 2.08 -8.41 -12.88
CA THR A 167 1.83 -6.97 -12.69
C THR A 167 0.89 -6.72 -11.52
N LEU A 168 -0.20 -7.47 -11.42
CA LEU A 168 -1.17 -7.33 -10.33
C LEU A 168 -0.56 -7.68 -8.97
N LEU A 169 0.26 -8.74 -8.92
CA LEU A 169 1.02 -9.10 -7.71
C LEU A 169 1.98 -7.99 -7.31
N GLY A 170 2.71 -7.39 -8.26
CA GLY A 170 3.65 -6.29 -8.00
C GLY A 170 2.96 -5.05 -7.42
N GLN A 171 1.78 -4.70 -7.95
CA GLN A 171 0.94 -3.63 -7.40
C GLN A 171 0.45 -3.97 -5.98
N ARG A 172 0.20 -5.25 -5.69
CA ARG A 172 -0.30 -5.71 -4.39
C ARG A 172 0.76 -5.72 -3.29
N THR A 173 2.01 -6.05 -3.63
CA THR A 173 3.08 -6.39 -2.67
C THR A 173 4.11 -5.26 -2.49
N VAL A 174 3.69 -4.01 -2.63
CA VAL A 174 4.56 -2.84 -2.42
C VAL A 174 5.00 -2.78 -0.95
N SER A 175 6.30 -2.68 -0.70
CA SER A 175 6.87 -2.55 0.65
C SER A 175 7.91 -1.45 0.68
N MET A 176 7.67 -0.43 1.52
CA MET A 176 8.58 0.71 1.71
C MET A 176 9.53 0.51 2.91
N ARG A 177 9.28 -0.50 3.75
CA ARG A 177 10.10 -0.78 4.93
C ARG A 177 11.47 -1.35 4.53
N THR A 178 12.47 -1.03 5.33
CA THR A 178 13.86 -1.46 5.14
C THR A 178 14.39 -2.13 6.40
N GLY A 179 15.45 -2.93 6.26
CA GLY A 179 16.10 -3.63 7.35
C GLY A 179 16.15 -5.15 7.17
N LEU A 180 17.17 -5.75 7.76
CA LEU A 180 17.42 -7.20 7.74
C LEU A 180 16.83 -7.94 8.95
N THR A 181 16.33 -7.21 9.94
CA THR A 181 15.73 -7.79 11.13
C THR A 181 14.35 -8.37 10.81
N PRO A 182 14.08 -9.66 11.09
CA PRO A 182 12.77 -10.24 10.90
C PRO A 182 11.72 -9.55 11.78
N GLU A 183 10.64 -9.07 11.16
CA GLU A 183 9.48 -8.54 11.87
C GLU A 183 8.63 -9.69 12.43
N LYS A 184 7.95 -9.42 13.54
CA LYS A 184 6.92 -10.30 14.09
C LYS A 184 5.54 -9.75 13.70
N PRO A 185 4.55 -10.60 13.38
CA PRO A 185 3.18 -10.15 13.21
C PRO A 185 2.72 -9.37 14.45
N ALA A 186 2.04 -8.25 14.23
CA ALA A 186 1.48 -7.49 15.34
C ALA A 186 0.42 -8.34 16.06
N ASP A 187 0.34 -8.20 17.39
CA ASP A 187 -0.66 -8.88 18.20
C ASP A 187 -1.99 -8.13 18.11
N PRO A 188 -3.00 -8.69 17.41
CA PRO A 188 -4.30 -8.04 17.23
C PRO A 188 -5.08 -7.94 18.55
N GLY A 189 -4.79 -8.79 19.54
CA GLY A 189 -5.42 -8.77 20.85
C GLY A 189 -5.18 -7.46 21.61
N LYS A 190 -3.99 -6.86 21.43
CA LYS A 190 -3.63 -5.54 22.00
C LYS A 190 -4.54 -4.40 21.52
N TYR A 191 -5.15 -4.58 20.34
CA TYR A 191 -6.04 -3.60 19.72
C TYR A 191 -7.51 -4.02 19.80
N SER A 192 -7.82 -5.09 20.55
CA SER A 192 -9.15 -5.71 20.64
C SER A 192 -9.71 -6.10 19.27
N MET A 193 -8.82 -6.57 18.37
CA MET A 193 -9.16 -6.90 17.00
C MET A 193 -9.35 -8.41 16.84
N PRO A 194 -10.55 -8.89 16.43
CA PRO A 194 -10.79 -10.31 16.22
C PRO A 194 -10.17 -10.78 14.89
N VAL A 195 -9.45 -11.90 14.93
CA VAL A 195 -8.86 -12.54 13.74
C VAL A 195 -9.70 -13.76 13.36
N ALA A 196 -10.08 -13.83 12.09
CA ALA A 196 -10.84 -14.97 11.59
C ALA A 196 -9.96 -16.25 11.60
N PRO A 197 -10.53 -17.44 11.80
CA PRO A 197 -9.78 -18.70 11.69
C PRO A 197 -9.07 -18.85 10.35
N GLU A 198 -8.00 -19.65 10.30
CA GLU A 198 -7.26 -19.94 9.06
C GLU A 198 -6.70 -18.69 8.34
N SER A 199 -6.36 -17.66 9.11
CA SER A 199 -5.82 -16.40 8.60
C SER A 199 -4.29 -16.41 8.54
N THR A 200 -3.73 -15.85 7.47
CA THR A 200 -2.30 -15.58 7.31
C THR A 200 -2.07 -14.08 7.28
N TYR A 201 -1.25 -13.58 8.20
CA TYR A 201 -0.89 -12.17 8.31
C TYR A 201 -0.11 -11.68 7.09
N LEU A 202 -0.38 -10.47 6.60
CA LEU A 202 0.33 -9.86 5.48
C LEU A 202 1.22 -8.69 5.96
N PHE A 203 2.54 -8.88 6.00
CA PHE A 203 3.50 -7.87 6.46
C PHE A 203 3.48 -6.59 5.61
N TYR A 204 3.48 -6.72 4.28
CA TYR A 204 3.51 -5.58 3.36
C TYR A 204 2.18 -4.79 3.34
N ALA A 205 1.10 -5.34 3.89
CA ALA A 205 -0.22 -4.74 3.91
C ALA A 205 -0.71 -4.40 5.33
N SER A 206 0.18 -4.41 6.31
CA SER A 206 -0.16 -4.19 7.72
C SER A 206 0.77 -3.14 8.34
N ASP A 207 0.17 -2.20 9.03
CA ASP A 207 0.86 -1.24 9.88
C ASP A 207 0.04 -0.93 11.12
N ALA A 208 0.46 -1.52 12.24
CA ALA A 208 -0.21 -1.32 13.53
C ALA A 208 -0.13 0.14 14.01
N ALA A 209 0.93 0.88 13.65
CA ALA A 209 1.07 2.29 14.01
C ALA A 209 0.02 3.17 13.32
N SER A 210 -0.36 2.79 12.09
CA SER A 210 -1.44 3.43 11.32
C SER A 210 -2.82 2.83 11.56
N GLY A 211 -2.92 1.81 12.41
CA GLY A 211 -4.19 1.20 12.75
C GLY A 211 -4.71 0.20 11.72
N ARG A 212 -3.83 -0.49 10.99
CA ARG A 212 -4.21 -1.42 9.93
C ARG A 212 -3.51 -2.77 10.09
N LEU A 213 -4.27 -3.86 10.09
CA LEU A 213 -3.73 -5.23 9.98
C LEU A 213 -4.48 -5.99 8.89
N SER A 214 -3.75 -6.56 7.94
CA SER A 214 -4.34 -7.27 6.80
C SER A 214 -3.98 -8.76 6.81
N TYR A 215 -4.91 -9.57 6.35
CA TYR A 215 -4.81 -11.02 6.33
C TYR A 215 -5.39 -11.57 5.03
N VAL A 216 -4.89 -12.73 4.59
CA VAL A 216 -5.62 -13.64 3.68
C VAL A 216 -6.19 -14.81 4.46
N THR A 217 -7.30 -15.38 4.00
CA THR A 217 -7.96 -16.53 4.62
C THR A 217 -8.15 -17.67 3.61
N LYS A 218 -8.63 -18.82 4.07
CA LYS A 218 -8.93 -19.96 3.18
C LYS A 218 -10.33 -19.91 2.57
N GLY A 219 -11.29 -19.24 3.20
CA GLY A 219 -12.70 -19.29 2.77
C GLY A 219 -13.46 -18.00 3.07
N MET A 220 -14.17 -17.50 2.05
CA MET A 220 -14.92 -16.24 2.13
C MET A 220 -16.09 -16.36 3.12
N ASP A 221 -16.93 -17.38 2.96
CA ASP A 221 -18.17 -17.53 3.74
C ASP A 221 -17.91 -17.63 5.24
N GLY A 222 -16.93 -18.44 5.63
CA GLY A 222 -16.51 -18.55 7.04
C GLY A 222 -15.95 -17.23 7.59
N THR A 223 -15.20 -16.48 6.78
CA THR A 223 -14.68 -15.15 7.16
C THR A 223 -15.81 -14.15 7.35
N MET A 224 -16.77 -14.09 6.42
CA MET A 224 -17.93 -13.21 6.50
C MET A 224 -18.84 -13.58 7.68
N ALA A 225 -19.12 -14.86 7.89
CA ALA A 225 -19.90 -15.33 9.04
C ALA A 225 -19.24 -14.96 10.37
N PHE A 226 -17.91 -15.12 10.46
CA PHE A 226 -17.13 -14.72 11.64
C PHE A 226 -17.29 -13.24 11.95
N PHE A 227 -17.07 -12.34 10.98
CA PHE A 227 -17.19 -10.91 11.22
C PHE A 227 -18.63 -10.46 11.41
N LYS A 228 -19.61 -11.09 10.73
CA LYS A 228 -21.03 -10.85 10.99
C LYS A 228 -21.42 -11.15 12.44
N ALA A 229 -20.91 -12.23 13.01
CA ALA A 229 -21.18 -12.59 14.41
C ALA A 229 -20.52 -11.65 15.44
N LYS A 230 -19.46 -10.93 15.03
CA LYS A 230 -18.74 -9.96 15.88
C LYS A 230 -19.17 -8.51 15.65
N ALA A 231 -19.86 -8.24 14.55
CA ALA A 231 -20.25 -6.90 14.16
C ALA A 231 -21.38 -6.36 15.06
N LYS A 232 -21.25 -5.09 15.45
CA LYS A 232 -22.35 -4.30 16.04
C LYS A 232 -23.29 -3.75 14.96
N LYS A 233 -22.75 -3.41 13.78
CA LYS A 233 -23.51 -2.91 12.63
C LYS A 233 -22.93 -3.43 11.31
N GLY A 234 -23.78 -3.47 10.28
CA GLY A 234 -23.45 -4.01 8.96
C GLY A 234 -23.97 -5.45 8.79
N PRO A 235 -23.58 -6.15 7.71
CA PRO A 235 -22.61 -5.74 6.69
C PRO A 235 -23.07 -4.53 5.87
N PHE A 236 -22.13 -3.67 5.48
CA PHE A 236 -22.34 -2.56 4.54
C PHE A 236 -21.53 -2.81 3.27
N LYS A 237 -22.02 -2.35 2.11
CA LYS A 237 -21.13 -2.12 0.96
C LYS A 237 -20.16 -0.98 1.28
N LEU A 238 -18.99 -0.94 0.64
CA LEU A 238 -18.00 0.08 0.91
C LEU A 238 -18.55 1.51 0.70
N GLU A 239 -19.27 1.73 -0.39
CA GLU A 239 -19.83 3.06 -0.73
C GLU A 239 -20.92 3.48 0.27
N GLU A 240 -21.76 2.52 0.71
CA GLU A 240 -22.77 2.77 1.73
C GLU A 240 -22.13 3.12 3.08
N PHE A 241 -21.06 2.41 3.46
CA PHE A 241 -20.29 2.74 4.66
C PHE A 241 -19.67 4.13 4.57
N GLN A 242 -19.04 4.46 3.44
CA GLN A 242 -18.41 5.76 3.21
C GLN A 242 -19.41 6.90 3.27
N GLU A 243 -20.58 6.75 2.64
CA GLU A 243 -21.64 7.76 2.68
C GLU A 243 -22.20 7.93 4.11
N LYS A 244 -22.52 6.81 4.77
CA LYS A 244 -23.10 6.81 6.11
C LYS A 244 -22.20 7.42 7.16
N TYR A 245 -20.88 7.25 7.02
CA TYR A 245 -19.88 7.75 7.96
C TYR A 245 -19.02 8.87 7.36
N ARG A 246 -19.50 9.57 6.33
CA ARG A 246 -18.68 10.52 5.55
C ARG A 246 -18.03 11.60 6.42
N TYR A 247 -18.77 12.20 7.35
CA TYR A 247 -18.24 13.24 8.23
C TYR A 247 -17.28 12.66 9.27
N GLN A 248 -17.54 11.46 9.79
CA GLN A 248 -16.64 10.77 10.70
C GLN A 248 -15.29 10.46 10.04
N LEU A 249 -15.34 9.97 8.80
CA LEU A 249 -14.14 9.67 8.00
C LEU A 249 -13.41 10.97 7.61
N GLN A 250 -14.14 12.04 7.30
CA GLN A 250 -13.59 13.37 7.04
C GLN A 250 -12.88 13.93 8.28
N ASP A 251 -13.50 13.87 9.45
CA ASP A 251 -12.90 14.34 10.71
C ASP A 251 -11.61 13.57 11.03
N GLU A 252 -11.64 12.24 10.87
CA GLU A 252 -10.45 11.42 11.09
C GLU A 252 -9.35 11.75 10.08
N GLY A 253 -9.70 12.04 8.83
CA GLY A 253 -8.79 12.55 7.81
C GLY A 253 -8.16 13.88 8.22
N GLN A 254 -8.98 14.87 8.54
CA GLN A 254 -8.54 16.22 8.92
C GLN A 254 -7.69 16.21 10.19
N ALA A 255 -8.11 15.48 11.23
CA ALA A 255 -7.34 15.36 12.46
C ALA A 255 -5.97 14.67 12.23
N ARG A 256 -5.89 13.73 11.27
CA ARG A 256 -4.62 13.13 10.87
C ARG A 256 -3.74 14.13 10.13
N ASP A 257 -4.29 14.88 9.19
CA ASP A 257 -3.55 15.88 8.41
C ASP A 257 -2.99 16.97 9.34
N GLN A 258 -3.79 17.45 10.28
CA GLN A 258 -3.36 18.39 11.33
C GLN A 258 -2.21 17.81 12.16
N ALA A 259 -2.34 16.56 12.63
CA ALA A 259 -1.30 15.91 13.42
C ALA A 259 0.01 15.71 12.63
N GLN A 260 -0.06 15.53 11.31
CA GLN A 260 1.12 15.45 10.45
C GLN A 260 1.74 16.82 10.21
N GLU A 261 0.93 17.85 9.97
CA GLU A 261 1.39 19.22 9.81
C GLU A 261 2.11 19.74 11.07
N GLU A 262 1.59 19.41 12.25
CA GLU A 262 2.24 19.71 13.53
C GLU A 262 3.60 19.01 13.66
N LYS A 263 3.70 17.73 13.27
CA LYS A 263 4.98 17.01 13.25
C LYS A 263 5.97 17.63 12.26
N ALA A 264 5.50 18.04 11.09
CA ALA A 264 6.33 18.71 10.08
C ALA A 264 6.85 20.06 10.62
N LYS A 265 5.99 20.86 11.24
CA LYS A 265 6.37 22.14 11.89
C LYS A 265 7.38 21.94 13.02
N GLN A 266 7.19 20.93 13.88
CA GLN A 266 8.15 20.60 14.93
C GLN A 266 9.51 20.21 14.37
N LEU A 267 9.51 19.46 13.27
CA LEU A 267 10.74 19.07 12.59
C LEU A 267 11.43 20.27 11.94
N ASP A 268 10.69 21.17 11.29
CA ASP A 268 11.24 22.40 10.74
C ASP A 268 11.91 23.29 11.80
N ASN A 269 11.31 23.37 13.00
CA ASN A 269 11.87 24.12 14.12
C ASN A 269 13.12 23.46 14.75
N ALA A 270 13.31 22.16 14.52
CA ALA A 270 14.41 21.37 15.06
C ALA A 270 15.52 21.08 14.03
N LYS A 271 15.63 21.90 12.98
CA LYS A 271 16.66 21.76 11.93
C LYS A 271 18.07 21.85 12.54
N PRO A 272 18.91 20.80 12.38
CA PRO A 272 20.28 20.84 12.87
C PRO A 272 21.15 21.73 11.97
N ASP A 273 22.32 22.12 12.50
CA ASP A 273 23.37 22.73 11.69
C ASP A 273 23.77 21.79 10.54
N PRO A 274 23.68 22.22 9.26
CA PRO A 274 23.98 21.38 8.10
C PRO A 274 25.45 20.93 8.04
N THR A 275 26.36 21.57 8.78
CA THR A 275 27.77 21.15 8.89
C THR A 275 27.95 19.93 9.78
N ASN A 276 26.99 19.64 10.67
CA ASN A 276 26.98 18.42 11.47
C ASN A 276 26.34 17.28 10.66
N MET A 277 27.15 16.59 9.87
CA MET A 277 26.71 15.54 8.94
C MET A 277 25.89 14.43 9.62
N LYS A 278 26.23 14.06 10.86
CA LYS A 278 25.49 13.02 11.60
C LYS A 278 24.10 13.51 11.99
N ALA A 279 24.00 14.69 12.61
CA ALA A 279 22.72 15.27 13.00
C ALA A 279 21.85 15.56 11.76
N PHE A 280 22.46 16.01 10.66
CA PHE A 280 21.78 16.22 9.39
C PHE A 280 21.23 14.92 8.78
N MET A 281 22.00 13.83 8.79
CA MET A 281 21.51 12.52 8.33
C MET A 281 20.33 12.02 9.19
N GLU A 282 20.44 12.09 10.52
CA GLU A 282 19.35 11.71 11.43
C GLU A 282 18.10 12.58 11.22
N TYR A 283 18.28 13.87 10.93
CA TYR A 283 17.20 14.78 10.58
C TYR A 283 16.52 14.39 9.27
N MET A 284 17.30 14.12 8.22
CA MET A 284 16.78 13.68 6.92
C MET A 284 16.01 12.35 7.02
N GLU A 285 16.49 11.41 7.84
CA GLU A 285 15.78 10.16 8.12
C GLU A 285 14.41 10.42 8.78
N LYS A 286 14.35 11.35 9.75
CA LYS A 286 13.08 11.77 10.37
C LYS A 286 12.13 12.43 9.36
N VAL A 287 12.63 13.28 8.47
CA VAL A 287 11.82 13.90 7.40
C VAL A 287 11.22 12.83 6.49
N GLN A 288 12.04 11.88 6.04
CA GLN A 288 11.59 10.76 5.21
C GLN A 288 10.55 9.91 5.93
N PHE A 289 10.73 9.62 7.22
CA PHE A 289 9.78 8.86 8.01
C PHE A 289 8.41 9.54 8.14
N VAL A 290 8.39 10.86 8.40
CA VAL A 290 7.14 11.63 8.49
C VAL A 290 6.41 11.62 7.15
N GLN A 291 7.10 11.88 6.04
CA GLN A 291 6.52 11.83 4.69
C GLN A 291 6.04 10.43 4.30
N ALA A 292 6.79 9.39 4.66
CA ALA A 292 6.44 8.00 4.39
C ALA A 292 5.15 7.58 5.12
N GLY A 293 4.90 8.09 6.32
CA GLY A 293 3.70 7.77 7.10
C GLY A 293 2.39 8.19 6.42
N GLN A 294 2.35 9.36 5.79
CA GLN A 294 1.16 9.85 5.06
C GLN A 294 0.87 8.96 3.84
N THR A 295 1.91 8.70 3.04
CA THR A 295 1.82 7.83 1.85
C THR A 295 1.41 6.40 2.21
N THR A 296 1.94 5.87 3.32
CA THR A 296 1.63 4.50 3.78
C THR A 296 0.14 4.35 4.10
N MET A 297 -0.45 5.30 4.83
CA MET A 297 -1.87 5.21 5.18
C MET A 297 -2.77 5.30 3.94
N MET A 298 -2.46 6.23 3.03
CA MET A 298 -3.20 6.37 1.77
C MET A 298 -3.18 5.07 0.96
N LEU A 299 -2.01 4.43 0.85
CA LEU A 299 -1.86 3.14 0.15
C LEU A 299 -2.64 2.02 0.84
N LEU A 300 -2.61 1.95 2.17
CA LEU A 300 -3.27 0.90 2.93
C LEU A 300 -4.80 1.01 2.90
N ASP A 301 -5.34 2.23 2.86
CA ASP A 301 -6.79 2.46 2.87
C ASP A 301 -7.43 2.57 1.48
N SER A 302 -6.66 2.94 0.46
CA SER A 302 -7.15 3.06 -0.92
C SER A 302 -7.76 1.75 -1.41
N TYR A 303 -9.03 1.83 -1.82
CA TYR A 303 -9.68 0.75 -2.55
C TYR A 303 -9.30 0.83 -4.02
N GLN A 304 -8.69 -0.25 -4.50
CA GLN A 304 -8.29 -0.43 -5.89
C GLN A 304 -9.11 -1.56 -6.51
N PRO A 305 -10.11 -1.26 -7.35
CA PRO A 305 -11.01 -2.26 -7.93
C PRO A 305 -10.32 -3.36 -8.75
N ASN A 306 -9.11 -3.09 -9.26
CA ASN A 306 -8.28 -4.10 -9.92
C ASN A 306 -7.66 -5.10 -8.92
N LEU A 307 -7.31 -4.66 -7.70
CA LEU A 307 -6.70 -5.52 -6.67
C LEU A 307 -7.73 -6.21 -5.79
N PHE A 308 -8.88 -5.57 -5.57
CA PHE A 308 -9.86 -6.02 -4.59
C PHE A 308 -11.24 -6.08 -5.24
N GLY A 309 -11.91 -7.22 -5.08
CA GLY A 309 -13.34 -7.33 -5.37
C GLY A 309 -14.17 -6.47 -4.41
N ALA A 310 -15.46 -6.30 -4.73
CA ALA A 310 -16.40 -5.46 -3.98
C ALA A 310 -16.33 -5.69 -2.46
N PRO A 311 -15.77 -4.75 -1.67
CA PRO A 311 -15.54 -4.97 -0.24
C PRO A 311 -16.83 -4.89 0.57
N THR A 312 -16.88 -5.66 1.64
CA THR A 312 -17.93 -5.63 2.64
C THR A 312 -17.37 -5.16 3.98
N VAL A 313 -18.02 -4.17 4.60
CA VAL A 313 -17.57 -3.55 5.85
C VAL A 313 -18.43 -4.02 7.03
N TYR A 314 -17.77 -4.43 8.11
CA TYR A 314 -18.37 -4.87 9.37
C TYR A 314 -17.90 -3.95 10.50
N ILE A 315 -18.82 -3.22 11.12
CA ILE A 315 -18.48 -2.33 12.23
C ILE A 315 -18.40 -3.14 13.51
N LEU A 316 -17.22 -3.19 14.13
CA LEU A 316 -16.95 -3.94 15.35
C LEU A 316 -17.18 -3.08 16.60
N GLU A 317 -16.89 -1.79 16.49
CA GLU A 317 -17.09 -0.83 17.57
C GLU A 317 -17.52 0.52 16.99
N GLU A 318 -18.51 1.11 17.65
CA GLU A 318 -18.74 2.54 17.59
C GLU A 318 -18.53 3.16 18.96
N ARG A 319 -17.91 4.34 18.98
CA ARG A 319 -17.64 5.10 20.20
C ARG A 319 -18.12 6.52 20.02
N GLN A 320 -18.79 7.04 21.04
CA GLN A 320 -19.19 8.44 21.09
C GLN A 320 -17.97 9.31 21.36
N ILE A 321 -17.68 10.26 20.47
CA ILE A 321 -16.60 11.24 20.63
C ILE A 321 -17.20 12.62 20.37
N GLY A 322 -17.25 13.44 21.42
CA GLY A 322 -17.97 14.71 21.36
C GLY A 322 -19.45 14.48 21.01
N GLN A 323 -19.91 15.11 19.92
CA GLN A 323 -21.32 15.12 19.52
C GLN A 323 -21.69 14.02 18.52
N ARG A 324 -20.75 13.16 18.09
CA ARG A 324 -20.98 12.15 17.04
C ARG A 324 -20.45 10.79 17.46
N SER A 325 -21.05 9.73 16.91
CA SER A 325 -20.57 8.36 17.07
C SER A 325 -19.68 7.97 15.89
N TYR A 326 -18.51 7.40 16.18
CA TYR A 326 -17.47 7.06 15.20
C TYR A 326 -17.29 5.55 15.09
N PRO A 327 -17.13 4.99 13.89
CA PRO A 327 -16.78 3.58 13.69
C PRO A 327 -15.30 3.37 14.02
N THR A 328 -14.97 3.37 15.31
CA THR A 328 -13.58 3.35 15.79
C THR A 328 -12.86 2.03 15.53
N ARG A 329 -13.61 0.95 15.28
CA ARG A 329 -13.08 -0.36 14.87
C ARG A 329 -13.99 -1.02 13.85
N TYR A 330 -13.44 -1.45 12.73
CA TYR A 330 -14.18 -2.16 11.69
C TYR A 330 -13.28 -3.13 10.92
N ALA A 331 -13.90 -4.12 10.29
CA ALA A 331 -13.25 -5.05 9.37
C ALA A 331 -13.77 -4.83 7.95
N VAL A 332 -12.86 -4.83 6.98
CA VAL A 332 -13.19 -4.76 5.55
C VAL A 332 -12.80 -6.09 4.92
N VAL A 333 -13.79 -6.86 4.47
CA VAL A 333 -13.60 -8.18 3.86
C VAL A 333 -13.72 -8.05 2.34
N TYR A 334 -12.81 -8.68 1.59
CA TYR A 334 -12.74 -8.56 0.13
C TYR A 334 -12.17 -9.83 -0.51
N GLN A 335 -12.40 -9.98 -1.82
CA GLN A 335 -11.66 -10.93 -2.64
C GLN A 335 -10.36 -10.27 -3.11
N ASP A 336 -9.20 -10.81 -2.73
CA ASP A 336 -7.90 -10.34 -3.22
C ASP A 336 -7.63 -10.97 -4.61
N GLN A 337 -7.62 -10.12 -5.63
CA GLN A 337 -7.50 -10.53 -7.03
C GLN A 337 -6.06 -10.96 -7.37
N ALA A 338 -5.07 -10.28 -6.79
CA ALA A 338 -3.66 -10.60 -6.99
C ALA A 338 -3.29 -11.94 -6.35
N LEU A 339 -3.80 -12.20 -5.15
CA LEU A 339 -3.52 -13.41 -4.39
C LEU A 339 -4.49 -14.55 -4.68
N LYS A 340 -5.54 -14.29 -5.47
CA LYS A 340 -6.65 -15.21 -5.79
C LYS A 340 -7.30 -15.84 -4.54
N ARG A 341 -7.37 -15.08 -3.44
CA ARG A 341 -7.86 -15.55 -2.14
C ARG A 341 -8.72 -14.50 -1.45
N PRO A 342 -9.69 -14.92 -0.62
CA PRO A 342 -10.35 -13.99 0.28
C PRO A 342 -9.34 -13.39 1.26
N GLY A 343 -9.54 -12.13 1.61
CA GLY A 343 -8.76 -11.41 2.59
C GLY A 343 -9.60 -10.41 3.34
N TYR A 344 -9.01 -9.84 4.38
CA TYR A 344 -9.63 -8.76 5.11
C TYR A 344 -8.60 -7.83 5.73
N ARG A 345 -9.02 -6.60 5.99
CA ARG A 345 -8.29 -5.57 6.71
C ARG A 345 -9.04 -5.21 7.98
N LEU A 346 -8.34 -5.26 9.11
CA LEU A 346 -8.79 -4.72 10.38
C LEU A 346 -8.32 -3.27 10.47
N SER A 347 -9.25 -2.38 10.78
CA SER A 347 -9.03 -0.94 10.85
C SER A 347 -9.47 -0.41 12.21
N TRP A 348 -8.61 0.35 12.88
CA TRP A 348 -8.99 1.14 14.05
C TRP A 348 -8.49 2.57 13.98
N MET A 349 -9.18 3.43 14.72
CA MET A 349 -8.79 4.82 14.92
C MET A 349 -7.60 4.89 15.88
N THR A 350 -6.52 5.55 15.45
CA THR A 350 -5.30 5.76 16.24
C THR A 350 -5.17 7.16 16.82
N LEU A 351 -6.06 8.07 16.40
CA LEU A 351 -6.05 9.46 16.84
C LEU A 351 -6.70 9.62 18.22
N PRO A 352 -6.20 10.54 19.06
CA PRO A 352 -6.81 10.84 20.34
C PRO A 352 -8.14 11.58 20.17
N ASP A 353 -9.06 11.37 21.09
CA ASP A 353 -10.40 11.99 21.08
C ASP A 353 -10.36 13.52 21.02
N GLY A 354 -9.32 14.15 21.58
CA GLY A 354 -9.12 15.59 21.52
C GLY A 354 -8.97 16.08 20.08
N ALA A 355 -8.13 15.42 19.27
CA ALA A 355 -7.91 15.78 17.87
C ALA A 355 -9.18 15.60 17.04
N ILE A 356 -9.92 14.51 17.28
CA ILE A 356 -11.20 14.26 16.61
C ILE A 356 -12.23 15.34 16.97
N LYS A 357 -12.32 15.73 18.25
CA LYS A 357 -13.23 16.81 18.69
C LYS A 357 -12.90 18.15 18.03
N THR A 358 -11.62 18.45 17.84
CA THR A 358 -11.19 19.66 17.12
C THR A 358 -11.62 19.63 15.66
N ALA A 359 -11.40 18.53 14.95
CA ALA A 359 -11.84 18.38 13.55
C ALA A 359 -13.38 18.40 13.43
N GLN A 360 -14.08 17.72 14.33
CA GLN A 360 -15.54 17.72 14.41
C GLN A 360 -16.12 19.13 14.53
N ALA A 361 -15.49 20.02 15.31
CA ALA A 361 -15.99 21.39 15.47
C ALA A 361 -16.09 22.13 14.12
N ALA A 362 -15.15 21.88 13.20
CA ALA A 362 -15.18 22.43 11.85
C ALA A 362 -16.26 21.75 10.99
N SER A 363 -16.29 20.42 10.93
CA SER A 363 -17.23 19.70 10.05
C SER A 363 -18.70 19.83 10.47
N MET A 364 -18.98 20.06 11.75
CA MET A 364 -20.35 20.30 12.23
C MET A 364 -20.94 21.62 11.71
N VAL A 365 -20.10 22.61 11.37
CA VAL A 365 -20.56 23.84 10.72
C VAL A 365 -20.98 23.52 9.28
N ASP A 366 -20.12 22.80 8.55
CA ASP A 366 -20.38 22.37 7.17
C ASP A 366 -21.63 21.48 7.09
N GLU A 367 -21.80 20.56 8.04
CA GLU A 367 -22.96 19.67 8.12
C GLU A 367 -24.27 20.43 8.28
N LYS A 368 -24.32 21.38 9.22
CA LYS A 368 -25.52 22.22 9.42
C LYS A 368 -25.84 23.06 8.19
N GLN A 369 -24.82 23.57 7.50
CA GLN A 369 -25.02 24.35 6.29
C GLN A 369 -25.54 23.47 5.14
N GLU A 370 -25.01 22.26 4.96
CA GLU A 370 -25.46 21.32 3.94
C GLU A 370 -26.92 20.86 4.22
N GLU A 371 -27.27 20.59 5.47
CA GLU A 371 -28.65 20.26 5.86
C GLU A 371 -29.61 21.43 5.60
N ALA A 372 -29.18 22.67 5.86
CA ALA A 372 -29.98 23.86 5.59
C ALA A 372 -30.23 24.01 4.08
N LEU A 373 -29.19 23.80 3.25
CA LEU A 373 -29.30 23.81 1.79
C LEU A 373 -30.23 22.71 1.28
N LYS A 374 -30.11 21.47 1.77
CA LYS A 374 -31.01 20.36 1.40
C LYS A 374 -32.47 20.69 1.74
N LYS A 375 -32.74 21.23 2.93
CA LYS A 375 -34.09 21.66 3.33
C LYS A 375 -34.62 22.78 2.43
N GLN A 376 -33.76 23.71 2.03
CA GLN A 376 -34.12 24.79 1.10
C GLN A 376 -34.46 24.23 -0.28
N ASP A 377 -33.64 23.32 -0.82
CA ASP A 377 -33.87 22.69 -2.12
C ASP A 377 -35.15 21.85 -2.14
N GLU A 378 -35.41 21.07 -1.07
CA GLU A 378 -36.66 20.34 -0.92
C GLU A 378 -37.88 21.27 -0.85
N ALA A 379 -37.77 22.40 -0.15
CA ALA A 379 -38.83 23.40 -0.08
C ALA A 379 -39.07 24.07 -1.43
N LEU A 380 -38.01 24.39 -2.19
CA LEU A 380 -38.09 24.91 -3.54
C LEU A 380 -38.74 23.91 -4.50
N LYS A 381 -38.36 22.64 -4.41
CA LYS A 381 -38.96 21.56 -5.21
C LYS A 381 -40.46 21.44 -4.95
N LYS A 382 -40.87 21.37 -3.67
CA LYS A 382 -42.30 21.34 -3.29
C LYS A 382 -43.06 22.57 -3.77
N ARG A 383 -42.44 23.76 -3.72
CA ARG A 383 -43.05 25.00 -4.23
C ARG A 383 -43.19 24.98 -5.76
N GLY A 384 -42.21 24.42 -6.47
CA GLY A 384 -42.26 24.21 -7.92
C GLY A 384 -43.41 23.29 -8.31
N GLU A 385 -43.50 22.12 -7.66
CA GLU A 385 -44.60 21.16 -7.87
C GLU A 385 -45.98 21.81 -7.61
N ALA A 386 -46.11 22.60 -6.54
CA ALA A 386 -47.36 23.32 -6.24
C ALA A 386 -47.71 24.41 -7.27
N LEU A 387 -46.71 25.10 -7.83
CA LEU A 387 -46.90 26.09 -8.90
C LEU A 387 -47.35 25.42 -10.20
N GLU A 388 -46.74 24.30 -10.58
CA GLU A 388 -47.14 23.52 -11.76
C GLU A 388 -48.59 23.03 -11.63
N ASP A 389 -48.98 22.51 -10.46
CA ASP A 389 -50.36 22.10 -10.18
C ASP A 389 -51.35 23.27 -10.27
N MET A 390 -50.99 24.44 -9.76
CA MET A 390 -51.82 25.64 -9.88
C MET A 390 -51.97 26.09 -11.35
N VAL A 391 -50.88 26.10 -12.11
CA VAL A 391 -50.90 26.45 -13.54
C VAL A 391 -51.78 25.47 -14.31
N LYS A 392 -51.67 24.17 -14.03
CA LYS A 392 -52.52 23.14 -14.66
C LYS A 392 -54.00 23.35 -14.33
N LYS A 393 -54.35 23.57 -13.06
CA LYS A 393 -55.73 23.87 -12.63
C LYS A 393 -56.29 25.13 -13.28
N LYS A 394 -55.48 26.19 -13.37
CA LYS A 394 -55.87 27.44 -14.03
C LYS A 394 -56.09 27.23 -15.53
N GLY A 395 -55.20 26.51 -16.21
CA GLY A 395 -55.37 26.15 -17.62
C GLY A 395 -56.63 25.31 -17.89
N GLU A 396 -57.00 24.41 -16.98
CA GLU A 396 -58.26 23.67 -17.05
C GLU A 396 -59.49 24.56 -16.84
N GLN A 397 -59.44 25.51 -15.90
CA GLN A 397 -60.51 26.49 -15.69
C GLN A 397 -60.69 27.41 -16.90
N ASP A 398 -59.59 27.89 -17.48
CA ASP A 398 -59.63 28.77 -18.66
C ASP A 398 -60.17 28.02 -19.88
N LYS A 399 -59.80 26.75 -20.08
CA LYS A 399 -60.42 25.88 -21.11
C LYS A 399 -61.93 25.70 -20.90
N LYS A 400 -62.38 25.51 -19.66
CA LYS A 400 -63.82 25.42 -19.34
C LYS A 400 -64.56 26.73 -19.63
N LYS A 401 -63.98 27.87 -19.26
CA LYS A 401 -64.53 29.21 -19.56
C LYS A 401 -64.61 29.46 -21.06
N PHE A 402 -63.56 29.11 -21.81
CA PHE A 402 -63.55 29.26 -23.26
C PHE A 402 -64.63 28.43 -23.94
N LYS A 403 -64.76 27.15 -23.57
CA LYS A 403 -65.84 26.28 -24.08
C LYS A 403 -67.23 26.82 -23.76
N LYS A 404 -67.42 27.36 -22.55
CA LYS A 404 -68.69 27.99 -22.16
C LYS A 404 -68.98 29.22 -23.01
N GLY A 405 -68.03 30.14 -23.15
CA GLY A 405 -68.20 31.33 -23.99
C GLY A 405 -68.47 31.00 -25.45
N GLN A 406 -67.83 29.94 -25.98
CA GLN A 406 -68.10 29.44 -27.33
C GLN A 406 -69.54 28.91 -27.46
N SER A 407 -70.01 28.12 -26.49
CA SER A 407 -71.40 27.63 -26.46
C SER A 407 -72.42 28.76 -26.31
N ASP A 408 -72.13 29.77 -25.49
CA ASP A 408 -73.00 30.93 -25.30
C ASP A 408 -73.09 31.76 -26.61
N LEU A 409 -71.97 31.90 -27.34
CA LEU A 409 -71.89 32.59 -28.63
C LEU A 409 -72.62 31.83 -29.74
N GLU A 410 -72.45 30.50 -29.82
CA GLU A 410 -73.17 29.63 -30.77
C GLU A 410 -74.69 29.77 -30.57
N LYS A 411 -75.13 29.82 -29.31
CA LYS A 411 -76.53 30.00 -28.94
C LYS A 411 -77.09 31.39 -29.31
N GLU A 412 -76.30 32.46 -29.16
CA GLU A 412 -76.68 33.82 -29.57
C GLU A 412 -76.75 33.99 -31.10
N LEU A 413 -75.88 33.29 -31.84
CA LEU A 413 -75.83 33.33 -33.30
C LEU A 413 -76.83 32.38 -33.99
N GLY A 414 -77.57 31.58 -33.22
CA GLY A 414 -78.66 30.73 -33.72
C GLY A 414 -78.21 29.43 -34.40
N PHE A 415 -77.02 28.93 -34.05
CA PHE A 415 -76.51 27.62 -34.50
C PHE A 415 -77.04 26.45 -33.67
#